data_AF-A0A7J6QSU1-F1
#
_entry.id   AF-A0A7J6QSU1-F1
#
_cell.length_a   1.000
_cell.length_b   1.000
_cell.length_c   1.000
_cell.angle_alpha   90.00
_cell.angle_beta   90.00
_cell.angle_gamma   90.00
#
_symmetry.space_group_name_H-M   'P 1'
#
loop_
_entity.id
_entity.type
_entity.pdbx_description
1 polymer ?
#
loop_
_entity_poly.entity_id
_entity_poly.type
_entity_poly.pdbx_seq_one_letter_code
_entity_poly.pdbx_strand_id
1 'polypeptide(L)'
;KDNVDWELLCHKFPFFCNYLYYVQIRVSALSSTAYRKYKGFVESRLRLLVRMLENTPGIKSVRPWPEEMPYVVDGEVRENSCCWYIGLDFPKLSSMAAGQTVTCDLRNCTSGFFDRINEWSEKDTYHGQFEMDIAYLSRPKLPEHLTKDQSPSTDTAPVPEIALQGIKRGAQTGLNLAARPNKRRHLDLDVSLKGSASR
;
A
#
# COMPACT_ATOMS: atom_id res chain seq x y z
N LYS A 1 -5.91 8.78 -36.83
CA LYS A 1 -5.84 7.35 -36.42
C LYS A 1 -4.79 7.31 -35.34
N ASP A 2 -5.22 7.31 -34.09
CA ASP A 2 -4.31 7.26 -32.96
C ASP A 2 -3.65 5.89 -32.98
N ASN A 3 -2.34 5.87 -33.20
CA ASN A 3 -1.53 4.66 -33.22
C ASN A 3 -1.36 4.23 -31.76
N VAL A 4 -2.35 3.50 -31.24
CA VAL A 4 -2.26 2.91 -29.90
C VAL A 4 -1.35 1.70 -30.01
N ASP A 5 -0.20 1.80 -29.38
CA ASP A 5 0.76 0.71 -29.28
C ASP A 5 0.20 -0.37 -28.36
N TRP A 6 -0.04 -1.57 -28.91
CA TRP A 6 -0.52 -2.74 -28.15
C TRP A 6 0.48 -3.17 -27.08
N GLU A 7 1.76 -2.87 -27.26
CA GLU A 7 2.77 -3.15 -26.25
C GLU A 7 2.48 -2.36 -24.96
N LEU A 8 2.03 -1.11 -25.07
CA LEU A 8 1.65 -0.27 -23.93
C LEU A 8 0.52 -0.89 -23.09
N LEU A 9 -0.44 -1.57 -23.73
CA LEU A 9 -1.54 -2.24 -23.02
C LEU A 9 -1.05 -3.42 -22.15
N CYS A 10 0.03 -4.07 -22.58
CA CYS A 10 0.62 -5.21 -21.90
C CYS A 10 1.65 -4.83 -20.82
N HIS A 11 1.98 -3.54 -20.67
CA HIS A 11 2.92 -3.10 -19.63
C HIS A 11 2.33 -3.35 -18.24
N LYS A 12 3.19 -3.86 -17.34
CA LYS A 12 2.80 -4.08 -15.95
C LYS A 12 2.47 -2.74 -15.30
N PHE A 13 1.37 -2.73 -14.54
CA PHE A 13 1.00 -1.56 -13.75
C PHE A 13 2.06 -1.28 -12.67
N PRO A 14 2.61 -0.06 -12.56
CA PRO A 14 3.66 0.30 -11.61
C PRO A 14 3.09 0.54 -10.20
N PHE A 15 2.61 -0.54 -9.58
CA PHE A 15 1.96 -0.57 -8.27
C PHE A 15 2.74 0.13 -7.15
N PHE A 16 4.03 -0.14 -6.99
CA PHE A 16 4.85 0.43 -5.91
C PHE A 16 5.23 1.91 -6.13
N CYS A 17 4.91 2.45 -7.31
CA CYS A 17 5.10 3.85 -7.64
C CYS A 17 3.80 4.66 -7.56
N ASN A 18 2.64 4.01 -7.69
CA ASN A 18 1.36 4.70 -7.91
C ASN A 18 0.57 5.05 -6.64
N TYR A 19 0.94 4.55 -5.46
CA TYR A 19 0.28 4.91 -4.19
C TYR A 19 1.24 5.63 -3.26
N LEU A 20 0.69 6.49 -2.39
CA LEU A 20 1.50 7.21 -1.38
C LEU A 20 1.69 6.39 -0.11
N TYR A 21 0.74 5.50 0.19
CA TYR A 21 0.72 4.70 1.39
C TYR A 21 0.39 3.25 1.06
N TYR A 22 0.95 2.35 1.86
CA TYR A 22 0.83 0.91 1.70
C TYR A 22 0.55 0.26 3.05
N VAL A 23 -0.29 -0.76 3.05
CA VAL A 23 -0.42 -1.71 4.16
C VAL A 23 0.45 -2.91 3.81
N GLN A 24 1.39 -3.25 4.69
CA GLN A 24 2.19 -4.46 4.59
C GLN A 24 1.67 -5.47 5.63
N ILE A 25 1.25 -6.64 5.16
CA ILE A 25 0.83 -7.75 6.00
C ILE A 25 1.98 -8.74 6.05
N ARG A 26 2.51 -9.01 7.24
CA ARG A 26 3.67 -9.87 7.45
C ARG A 26 3.24 -11.14 8.17
N VAL A 27 3.66 -12.28 7.68
CA VAL A 27 3.42 -13.58 8.31
C VAL A 27 4.73 -14.32 8.46
N SER A 28 4.91 -14.98 9.60
CA SER A 28 6.05 -15.84 9.82
C SER A 28 5.73 -16.99 10.76
N ALA A 29 6.53 -18.06 10.68
CA ALA A 29 6.49 -19.12 11.68
C ALA A 29 7.87 -19.74 11.91
N LEU A 30 8.03 -20.43 13.04
CA LEU A 30 9.25 -21.14 13.40
C LEU A 30 9.39 -22.47 12.63
N SER A 31 8.26 -23.13 12.32
CA SER A 31 8.25 -24.39 11.59
C SER A 31 7.58 -24.24 10.22
N SER A 32 8.09 -24.97 9.22
CA SER A 32 7.55 -24.94 7.85
C SER A 32 6.10 -25.45 7.77
N THR A 33 5.72 -26.38 8.64
CA THR A 33 4.34 -26.88 8.75
C THR A 33 3.40 -25.83 9.34
N ALA A 34 3.80 -25.17 10.44
CA ALA A 34 3.02 -24.07 11.01
C ALA A 34 2.89 -22.93 10.00
N TYR A 35 3.99 -22.57 9.33
CA TYR A 35 4.02 -21.53 8.29
C TYR A 35 3.01 -21.82 7.19
N ARG A 36 3.07 -23.01 6.56
CA ARG A 36 2.18 -23.35 5.45
C ARG A 36 0.71 -23.27 5.85
N LYS A 37 0.35 -23.79 7.02
CA LYS A 37 -1.04 -23.76 7.51
C LYS A 37 -1.49 -22.36 7.87
N TYR A 38 -0.67 -21.63 8.62
CA TYR A 38 -1.01 -20.29 9.08
C TYR A 38 -1.04 -19.28 7.94
N LYS A 39 -0.05 -19.30 7.05
CA LYS A 39 -0.03 -18.53 5.80
C LYS A 39 -1.32 -18.75 5.02
N GLY A 40 -1.69 -20.00 4.73
CA GLY A 40 -2.90 -20.30 3.96
C GLY A 40 -4.17 -19.78 4.64
N PHE A 41 -4.24 -19.86 5.97
CA PHE A 41 -5.36 -19.32 6.75
C PHE A 41 -5.45 -17.79 6.70
N VAL A 42 -4.32 -17.08 6.81
CA VAL A 42 -4.26 -15.61 6.69
C VAL A 42 -4.56 -15.18 5.25
N GLU A 43 -3.96 -15.84 4.26
CA GLU A 43 -4.14 -15.57 2.84
C GLU A 43 -5.62 -15.65 2.43
N SER A 44 -6.33 -16.68 2.89
CA SER A 44 -7.77 -16.82 2.61
C SER A 44 -8.63 -15.71 3.23
N ARG A 45 -8.07 -14.92 4.16
CA ARG A 45 -8.76 -13.82 4.85
C ARG A 45 -8.33 -12.43 4.38
N LEU A 46 -7.28 -12.30 3.57
CA LEU A 46 -6.81 -10.98 3.08
C LEU A 46 -7.92 -10.16 2.39
N ARG A 47 -8.85 -10.82 1.69
CA ARG A 47 -10.00 -10.13 1.08
C ARG A 47 -10.93 -9.47 2.12
N LEU A 48 -11.03 -10.03 3.33
CA LEU A 48 -11.77 -9.40 4.43
C LEU A 48 -11.06 -8.12 4.86
N LEU A 49 -9.72 -8.13 5.00
CA LEU A 49 -8.96 -6.93 5.32
C LEU A 49 -9.16 -5.85 4.25
N VAL A 50 -9.07 -6.21 2.96
CA VAL A 50 -9.34 -5.28 1.85
C VAL A 50 -10.72 -4.65 1.99
N ARG A 51 -11.77 -5.46 2.21
CA ARG A 51 -13.13 -4.96 2.41
C ARG A 51 -13.24 -4.05 3.64
N MET A 52 -12.55 -4.36 4.74
CA MET A 52 -12.56 -3.54 5.95
C MET A 52 -11.87 -2.19 5.69
N LEU A 53 -10.76 -2.18 4.94
CA LEU A 53 -10.08 -0.94 4.52
C LEU A 53 -10.98 -0.11 3.60
N GLU A 54 -11.64 -0.72 2.61
CA GLU A 54 -12.57 -0.02 1.71
C GLU A 54 -13.72 0.68 2.45
N ASN A 55 -14.19 0.08 3.55
CA ASN A 55 -15.23 0.67 4.40
C ASN A 55 -14.69 1.66 5.44
N THR A 56 -13.38 1.86 5.52
CA THR A 56 -12.78 2.76 6.50
C THR A 56 -12.91 4.22 6.03
N PRO A 57 -13.52 5.12 6.84
CA PRO A 57 -13.69 6.51 6.46
C PRO A 57 -12.35 7.20 6.13
N GLY A 58 -12.35 7.96 5.04
CA GLY A 58 -11.17 8.69 4.56
C GLY A 58 -10.33 7.94 3.53
N ILE A 59 -10.53 6.64 3.34
CA ILE A 59 -9.89 5.90 2.24
C ILE A 59 -10.72 6.06 0.96
N LYS A 60 -10.07 6.45 -0.14
CA LYS A 60 -10.68 6.61 -1.47
C LYS A 60 -10.63 5.32 -2.27
N SER A 61 -9.46 4.68 -2.28
CA SER A 61 -9.22 3.46 -3.07
C SER A 61 -8.30 2.52 -2.31
N VAL A 62 -8.53 1.22 -2.48
CA VAL A 62 -7.75 0.13 -1.90
C VAL A 62 -7.38 -0.81 -3.04
N ARG A 63 -6.10 -1.14 -3.19
CA ARG A 63 -5.62 -2.02 -4.25
C ARG A 63 -4.69 -3.09 -3.68
N PRO A 64 -5.11 -4.36 -3.58
CA PRO A 64 -4.18 -5.42 -3.19
C PRO A 64 -3.17 -5.71 -4.31
N TRP A 65 -1.92 -5.97 -3.94
CA TRP A 65 -0.94 -6.60 -4.81
C TRP A 65 -1.27 -8.10 -4.91
N PRO A 66 -1.30 -8.68 -6.12
CA PRO A 66 -1.80 -10.05 -6.31
C PRO A 66 -0.83 -11.13 -5.83
N GLU A 67 0.47 -10.84 -5.73
CA GLU A 67 1.49 -11.84 -5.44
C GLU A 67 1.95 -11.78 -3.99
N GLU A 68 2.32 -12.93 -3.43
CA GLU A 68 3.09 -12.94 -2.18
C GLU A 68 4.53 -12.52 -2.43
N MET A 69 5.14 -11.86 -1.45
CA MET A 69 6.53 -11.45 -1.50
C MET A 69 7.33 -12.07 -0.35
N PRO A 70 8.62 -12.39 -0.54
CA PRO A 70 9.50 -12.74 0.56
C PRO A 70 9.52 -11.61 1.59
N TYR A 71 9.48 -11.95 2.88
CA TYR A 71 9.65 -10.95 3.92
C TYR A 71 11.14 -10.78 4.22
N VAL A 72 11.67 -9.63 3.84
CA VAL A 72 13.10 -9.30 3.95
C VAL A 72 13.34 -8.40 5.17
N VAL A 73 14.33 -8.77 6.00
CA VAL A 73 14.78 -7.99 7.15
C VAL A 73 16.29 -7.84 7.04
N ASP A 74 16.79 -6.60 7.13
CA ASP A 74 18.23 -6.28 7.04
C ASP A 74 18.94 -6.83 5.79
N GLY A 75 18.20 -6.97 4.68
CA GLY A 75 18.72 -7.47 3.40
C GLY A 75 18.58 -8.98 3.20
N GLU A 76 18.20 -9.73 4.24
CA GLU A 76 18.07 -11.19 4.20
C GLU A 76 16.60 -11.62 4.19
N VAL A 77 16.30 -12.65 3.40
CA VAL A 77 14.96 -13.26 3.39
C VAL A 77 14.79 -14.05 4.68
N ARG A 78 13.76 -13.72 5.46
CA ARG A 78 13.47 -14.45 6.68
C ARG A 78 12.82 -15.80 6.33
N GLU A 79 13.36 -16.88 6.87
CA GLU A 79 12.81 -18.22 6.67
C GLU A 79 11.35 -18.31 7.13
N ASN A 80 10.58 -19.19 6.47
CA ASN A 80 9.20 -19.48 6.82
C ASN A 80 8.35 -18.20 7.00
N SER A 81 8.55 -17.23 6.11
CA SER A 81 7.88 -15.94 6.19
C SER A 81 7.59 -15.35 4.82
N CYS A 82 6.54 -14.55 4.75
CA CYS A 82 6.15 -13.79 3.56
C CYS A 82 5.42 -12.51 3.95
N CYS A 83 5.16 -11.68 2.95
CA CYS A 83 4.31 -10.52 3.11
C CYS A 83 3.47 -10.24 1.88
N TRP A 84 2.40 -9.46 2.09
CA TRP A 84 1.55 -8.89 1.04
C TRP A 84 1.47 -7.38 1.19
N TYR A 85 1.20 -6.71 0.08
CA TYR A 85 1.05 -5.26 0.04
C TYR A 85 -0.34 -4.86 -0.44
N ILE A 86 -0.88 -3.80 0.14
CA ILE A 86 -2.12 -3.16 -0.30
C ILE A 86 -1.84 -1.66 -0.46
N GLY A 87 -2.01 -1.13 -1.66
CA GLY A 87 -1.91 0.29 -1.93
C GLY A 87 -3.17 1.03 -1.48
N LEU A 88 -2.97 2.20 -0.87
CA LEU A 88 -4.05 3.06 -0.38
C LEU A 88 -3.99 4.43 -1.06
N ASP A 89 -5.15 4.89 -1.54
CA ASP A 89 -5.37 6.28 -1.93
C ASP A 89 -6.29 6.99 -0.95
N PHE A 90 -6.01 8.27 -0.73
CA PHE A 90 -6.84 9.19 0.03
C PHE A 90 -7.41 10.28 -0.90
N PRO A 91 -8.57 10.87 -0.58
CA PRO A 91 -9.11 11.99 -1.34
C PRO A 91 -8.08 13.13 -1.43
N LYS A 92 -7.96 13.75 -2.61
CA LYS A 92 -7.06 14.89 -2.81
C LYS A 92 -7.57 16.09 -2.00
N LEU A 93 -6.69 16.71 -1.23
CA LEU A 93 -6.99 17.88 -0.38
C LEU A 93 -7.49 19.10 -1.17
N SER A 94 -7.37 19.11 -2.50
CA SER A 94 -7.82 20.19 -3.37
C SER A 94 -9.35 20.41 -3.37
N SER A 95 -10.14 19.48 -2.84
CA SER A 95 -11.59 19.69 -2.60
C SER A 95 -11.93 19.96 -1.13
N MET A 96 -10.93 20.15 -0.26
CA MET A 96 -11.11 20.40 1.17
C MET A 96 -10.67 21.83 1.50
N ALA A 97 -11.37 22.48 2.42
CA ALA A 97 -11.02 23.82 2.87
C ALA A 97 -9.56 23.84 3.36
N ALA A 98 -8.82 24.89 3.00
CA ALA A 98 -7.40 25.01 3.29
C ALA A 98 -7.13 24.81 4.79
N GLY A 99 -6.34 23.78 5.13
CA GLY A 99 -5.94 23.47 6.51
C GLY A 99 -6.52 22.17 7.10
N GLN A 100 -7.45 21.50 6.41
CA GLN A 100 -8.01 20.25 6.92
C GLN A 100 -7.08 19.06 6.65
N THR A 101 -6.51 18.47 7.69
CA THR A 101 -5.77 17.20 7.62
C THR A 101 -6.75 16.03 7.56
N VAL A 102 -6.62 15.17 6.55
CA VAL A 102 -7.35 13.89 6.54
C VAL A 102 -6.58 12.91 7.42
N THR A 103 -7.05 12.73 8.65
CA THR A 103 -6.59 11.65 9.52
C THR A 103 -7.48 10.44 9.28
N CYS A 104 -6.88 9.30 8.97
CA CYS A 104 -7.59 8.04 8.82
C CYS A 104 -7.16 7.09 9.93
N ASP A 105 -8.11 6.66 10.76
CA ASP A 105 -7.83 5.74 11.85
C ASP A 105 -8.06 4.30 11.39
N LEU A 106 -6.97 3.54 11.28
CA LEU A 106 -6.97 2.14 10.82
C LEU A 106 -7.03 1.15 11.99
N ARG A 107 -7.04 1.60 13.25
CA ARG A 107 -6.98 0.72 14.42
C ARG A 107 -8.16 -0.23 14.50
N ASN A 108 -9.38 0.27 14.26
CA ASN A 108 -10.59 -0.55 14.27
C ASN A 108 -10.60 -1.60 13.14
N CYS A 109 -10.07 -1.22 11.98
CA CYS A 109 -9.88 -2.15 10.85
C CYS A 109 -8.91 -3.27 11.23
N THR A 110 -7.78 -2.90 11.83
CA THR A 110 -6.72 -3.81 12.28
C THR A 110 -7.22 -4.77 13.36
N SER A 111 -7.84 -4.25 14.41
CA SER A 111 -8.32 -5.06 15.52
C SER A 111 -9.38 -6.06 15.07
N GLY A 112 -10.36 -5.61 14.28
CA GLY A 112 -11.38 -6.49 13.76
C GLY A 112 -10.82 -7.55 12.80
N PHE A 113 -9.72 -7.27 12.10
CA PHE A 113 -9.04 -8.28 11.29
C PHE A 113 -8.30 -9.29 12.17
N PHE A 114 -7.58 -8.84 13.20
CA PHE A 114 -6.94 -9.72 14.17
C PHE A 114 -7.93 -10.64 14.88
N ASP A 115 -9.15 -10.16 15.18
CA ASP A 115 -10.22 -11.01 15.72
C ASP A 115 -10.51 -12.20 14.79
N ARG A 116 -10.58 -11.97 13.47
CA ARG A 116 -10.76 -13.04 12.47
C ARG A 116 -9.56 -13.96 12.34
N ILE A 117 -8.36 -13.44 12.57
CA ILE A 117 -7.15 -14.26 12.56
C ILE A 117 -7.07 -15.15 13.81
N ASN A 118 -7.54 -14.64 14.95
CA ASN A 118 -7.57 -15.36 16.24
C ASN A 118 -8.61 -16.49 16.28
N GLU A 119 -9.51 -16.57 15.29
CA GLU A 119 -10.44 -17.69 15.08
C GLU A 119 -9.76 -18.94 14.48
N TRP A 120 -8.43 -18.92 14.23
CA TRP A 120 -7.74 -20.09 13.70
C TRP A 120 -7.80 -21.29 14.65
N SER A 121 -8.39 -22.39 14.19
CA SER A 121 -8.67 -23.57 15.02
C SER A 121 -7.41 -24.30 15.50
N GLU A 122 -6.29 -24.18 14.78
CA GLU A 122 -5.03 -24.85 15.15
C GLU A 122 -4.08 -23.95 15.95
N LYS A 123 -4.56 -22.79 16.44
CA LYS A 123 -3.74 -21.82 17.18
C LYS A 123 -3.10 -22.43 18.44
N ASP A 124 -3.82 -23.28 19.16
CA ASP A 124 -3.33 -23.88 20.41
C ASP A 124 -2.23 -24.91 20.12
N THR A 125 -2.40 -25.67 19.02
CA THR A 125 -1.40 -26.64 18.53
C THR A 125 -0.08 -25.98 18.15
N TYR A 126 -0.13 -24.80 17.54
CA TYR A 126 1.05 -24.05 17.09
C TYR A 126 1.35 -22.83 17.95
N HIS A 127 0.88 -22.79 19.20
CA HIS A 127 1.03 -21.63 20.07
C HIS A 127 2.50 -21.19 20.15
N GLY A 128 2.75 -19.89 19.94
CA GLY A 128 4.10 -19.31 19.94
C GLY A 128 4.98 -19.67 18.74
N GLN A 129 4.49 -20.47 17.79
CA GLN A 129 5.25 -20.83 16.59
C GLN A 129 4.93 -19.93 15.39
N PHE A 130 3.92 -19.07 15.46
CA PHE A 130 3.51 -18.23 14.34
C PHE A 130 3.28 -16.79 14.81
N GLU A 131 3.48 -15.85 13.91
CA GLU A 131 3.27 -14.43 14.14
C GLU A 131 2.69 -13.79 12.89
N MET A 132 1.78 -12.84 13.09
CA MET A 132 1.33 -11.93 12.06
C MET A 132 1.43 -10.49 12.57
N ASP A 133 1.84 -9.59 11.69
CA ASP A 133 1.84 -8.15 11.95
C ASP A 133 1.33 -7.38 10.73
N ILE A 134 0.73 -6.21 11.00
CA ILE A 134 0.35 -5.24 9.97
C ILE A 134 1.15 -3.96 10.20
N ALA A 135 1.89 -3.54 9.17
CA ALA A 135 2.62 -2.29 9.14
C ALA A 135 2.02 -1.31 8.12
N TYR A 136 2.03 -0.04 8.46
CA TYR A 136 1.60 1.05 7.58
C TYR A 136 2.82 1.82 7.10
N LEU A 137 3.06 1.78 5.79
CA LEU A 137 4.25 2.34 5.17
C LEU A 137 3.88 3.50 4.26
N SER A 138 4.65 4.58 4.31
CA SER A 138 4.65 5.56 3.22
C SER A 138 5.56 5.06 2.09
N ARG A 139 5.30 5.50 0.85
CA ARG A 139 6.09 5.10 -0.33
C ARG A 139 7.62 5.24 -0.13
N PRO A 140 8.16 6.32 0.49
CA PRO A 140 9.60 6.45 0.74
C PRO A 140 10.19 5.39 1.68
N LYS A 141 9.35 4.73 2.49
CA LYS A 141 9.76 3.67 3.42
C LYS A 141 9.59 2.27 2.84
N LEU A 142 9.15 2.15 1.59
CA LEU A 142 9.12 0.87 0.92
C LEU A 142 10.55 0.37 0.66
N PRO A 143 10.80 -0.95 0.74
CA PRO A 143 12.06 -1.55 0.32
C PRO A 143 12.43 -1.15 -1.12
N GLU A 144 13.66 -0.69 -1.33
CA GLU A 144 14.10 -0.14 -2.62
C GLU A 144 13.90 -1.10 -3.80
N HIS A 145 14.08 -2.41 -3.57
CA HIS A 145 13.96 -3.43 -4.60
C HIS A 145 12.55 -3.46 -5.24
N LEU A 146 11.50 -3.14 -4.48
CA LEU A 146 10.12 -3.12 -4.99
C LEU A 146 9.86 -1.95 -5.94
N THR A 147 10.58 -0.84 -5.75
CA THR A 147 10.43 0.36 -6.59
C THR A 147 11.28 0.31 -7.85
N LYS A 148 12.47 -0.30 -7.80
CA LYS A 148 13.39 -0.41 -8.95
C LYS A 148 12.88 -1.39 -10.00
N ASP A 149 12.21 -2.46 -9.58
CA ASP A 149 11.71 -3.50 -10.50
C ASP A 149 10.45 -3.06 -11.29
N GLN A 150 9.85 -1.91 -10.92
CA GLN A 150 8.66 -1.35 -11.57
C GLN A 150 8.89 0.02 -12.22
N SER A 151 10.14 0.52 -12.25
CA SER A 151 10.44 1.65 -13.11
C SER A 151 10.26 1.23 -14.57
N PRO A 152 9.45 1.94 -15.38
CA PRO A 152 9.50 1.73 -16.81
C PRO A 152 10.94 2.00 -17.24
N SER A 153 11.55 1.02 -17.92
CA SER A 153 12.81 1.20 -18.63
C SER A 153 12.77 2.55 -19.36
N THR A 154 13.81 3.37 -19.16
CA THR A 154 13.88 4.79 -19.56
C THR A 154 13.98 5.00 -21.08
N ASP A 155 13.35 4.15 -21.89
CA ASP A 155 13.34 4.25 -23.35
C ASP A 155 11.99 4.68 -23.93
N THR A 156 11.01 5.04 -23.09
CA THR A 156 9.71 5.51 -23.56
C THR A 156 9.36 6.87 -22.97
N ALA A 157 9.10 7.81 -23.88
CA ALA A 157 8.71 9.20 -23.68
C ALA A 157 7.60 9.39 -22.62
N PRO A 158 7.52 10.57 -21.98
CA PRO A 158 6.57 10.83 -20.91
C PRO A 158 5.12 10.69 -21.40
N VAL A 159 4.34 9.89 -20.67
CA VAL A 159 2.90 9.71 -20.87
C VAL A 159 2.20 11.08 -20.79
N PRO A 160 1.39 11.47 -21.80
CA PRO A 160 0.65 12.72 -21.75
C PRO A 160 -0.41 12.67 -20.65
N GLU A 161 -0.35 13.64 -19.75
CA GLU A 161 -1.43 13.98 -18.83
C GLU A 161 -2.68 14.33 -19.67
N ILE A 162 -3.73 13.51 -19.58
CA ILE A 162 -4.99 13.75 -20.29
C ILE A 162 -5.64 14.99 -19.67
N ALA A 163 -5.34 16.14 -20.26
CA ALA A 163 -5.94 17.41 -19.94
C ALA A 163 -7.39 17.45 -20.48
N LEU A 164 -8.37 17.41 -19.57
CA LEU A 164 -9.72 17.87 -19.83
C LEU A 164 -9.68 19.40 -20.07
N GLN A 165 -9.50 19.82 -21.33
CA GLN A 165 -9.57 21.23 -21.71
C GLN A 165 -11.01 21.68 -21.91
N GLY A 166 -11.48 22.43 -20.92
CA GLY A 166 -12.57 23.38 -21.07
C GLY A 166 -12.20 24.53 -22.02
N ILE A 167 -13.24 25.09 -22.60
CA ILE A 167 -13.29 26.12 -23.64
C ILE A 167 -12.41 27.35 -23.32
N LYS A 168 -11.58 27.75 -24.30
CA LYS A 168 -10.77 28.97 -24.30
C LYS A 168 -11.61 30.22 -24.60
N ARG A 169 -11.50 31.26 -23.78
CA ARG A 169 -11.55 32.67 -24.21
C ARG A 169 -10.39 33.41 -23.55
N GLY A 170 -9.59 34.08 -24.38
CA GLY A 170 -8.29 34.61 -24.01
C GLY A 170 -8.31 35.99 -23.37
N ALA A 171 -7.18 36.35 -22.78
CA ALA A 171 -6.58 37.68 -22.80
C ALA A 171 -5.17 37.59 -22.19
N GLN A 172 -4.24 38.32 -22.81
CA GLN A 172 -2.82 38.42 -22.48
C GLN A 172 -2.59 39.29 -21.24
N THR A 173 -1.47 39.06 -20.53
CA THR A 173 -0.38 40.02 -20.19
C THR A 173 0.35 39.58 -18.91
N GLY A 174 1.68 39.63 -18.95
CA GLY A 174 2.57 38.97 -17.99
C GLY A 174 2.93 39.75 -16.74
N LEU A 175 3.72 39.11 -15.88
CA LEU A 175 4.78 39.70 -15.06
C LEU A 175 5.49 38.58 -14.27
N ASN A 176 6.82 38.61 -14.33
CA ASN A 176 7.75 37.79 -13.55
C ASN A 176 7.66 38.15 -12.05
N LEU A 177 7.76 37.18 -11.13
CA LEU A 177 8.56 37.34 -9.89
C LEU A 177 8.71 36.02 -9.09
N ALA A 178 9.98 35.68 -8.84
CA ALA A 178 10.57 35.09 -7.63
C ALA A 178 9.93 33.83 -6.98
N ALA A 179 10.63 32.71 -7.14
CA ALA A 179 10.47 31.48 -6.37
C ALA A 179 10.85 31.65 -4.89
N ARG A 180 10.03 31.10 -3.99
CA ARG A 180 10.39 30.73 -2.61
C ARG A 180 10.06 29.24 -2.39
N PRO A 181 10.88 28.47 -1.65
CA PRO A 181 10.69 27.04 -1.49
C PRO A 181 9.66 26.75 -0.41
N ASN A 182 8.68 25.87 -0.68
CA ASN A 182 7.68 25.46 0.29
C ASN A 182 8.08 24.14 0.95
N LYS A 183 8.20 24.15 2.29
CA LYS A 183 8.56 23.01 3.15
C LYS A 183 7.46 21.93 3.06
N ARG A 184 7.87 20.70 2.74
CA ARG A 184 7.05 19.49 2.86
C ARG A 184 6.67 19.27 4.33
N ARG A 185 5.37 19.11 4.62
CA ARG A 185 4.87 18.68 5.95
C ARG A 185 4.59 17.17 5.91
N HIS A 186 5.14 16.50 6.92
CA HIS A 186 5.17 15.06 7.14
C HIS A 186 3.82 14.58 7.72
N LEU A 187 3.31 13.44 7.27
CA LEU A 187 2.32 12.65 8.04
C LEU A 187 3.10 11.50 8.70
N ASP A 188 3.19 11.52 10.02
CA ASP A 188 3.71 10.41 10.81
C ASP A 188 2.69 9.26 10.80
N LEU A 189 3.01 8.19 10.08
CA LEU A 189 2.19 6.96 9.96
C LEU A 189 2.92 5.72 10.50
N ASP A 190 4.00 5.90 11.26
CA ASP A 190 4.72 4.78 11.89
C ASP A 190 3.94 4.27 13.10
N VAL A 191 2.98 3.39 12.85
CA VAL A 191 2.35 2.56 13.87
C VAL A 191 2.43 1.12 13.40
N SER A 192 3.36 0.34 13.93
CA SER A 192 3.38 -1.14 13.79
C SER A 192 2.57 -1.71 14.94
N LEU A 193 1.42 -2.33 14.63
CA LEU A 193 0.62 -3.02 15.63
C LEU A 193 0.93 -4.51 15.58
N LYS A 194 1.76 -4.94 16.52
CA LYS A 194 2.03 -6.36 16.76
C LYS A 194 0.84 -6.98 17.48
N GLY A 195 0.18 -7.95 16.84
CA GLY A 195 -0.78 -8.82 17.50
C GLY A 195 -0.14 -10.19 17.70
N SER A 196 0.19 -10.56 18.94
CA SER A 196 0.33 -11.99 19.26
C SER A 196 -1.04 -12.51 19.66
N ALA A 197 -1.42 -13.67 19.12
CA ALA A 197 -2.53 -14.45 19.65
C ALA A 197 -2.07 -15.06 21.00
N SER A 198 -1.95 -14.22 22.04
CA SER A 198 -1.73 -14.67 23.41
C SER A 198 -2.94 -14.30 24.25
N ARG A 199 -3.78 -15.30 24.51
CA ARG A 199 -4.57 -15.42 25.74
C ARG A 199 -4.67 -16.87 26.11
#